data_AF-N9LNB7-F1
#
_entry.id   AF-N9LNB7-F1
#
_cell.length_a   1.000
_cell.length_b   1.000
_cell.length_c   1.000
_cell.angle_alpha   90.00
_cell.angle_beta   90.00
_cell.angle_gamma   90.00
#
_symmetry.space_group_name_H-M   'P 1'
#
loop_
_entity.id
_entity.type
_entity.pdbx_description
1 polymer ?
#
loop_
_entity_poly.entity_id
_entity_poly.type
_entity_poly.pdbx_seq_one_letter_code
_entity_poly.pdbx_strand_id
1 'polypeptide(L)'
;MAQKLRNKALSQFNCIRFEACNENGFEIALSYWRGLEDIKQWQRDAEHLVAQRLGKEKWYQDFSVEICTVERAYFSQKRDCV
;
A
#
# COMPACT_ATOMS: atom_id res chain seq x y z
N MET A 1 2.55 -10.02 9.51
CA MET A 1 3.49 -9.00 9.01
C MET A 1 2.76 -7.83 8.35
N ALA A 2 1.89 -8.09 7.37
CA ALA A 2 1.21 -7.06 6.57
C ALA A 2 0.46 -5.99 7.40
N GLN A 3 -0.34 -6.40 8.40
CA GLN A 3 -1.08 -5.46 9.26
C GLN A 3 -0.16 -4.47 10.00
N LYS A 4 1.02 -4.94 10.47
CA LYS A 4 2.00 -4.10 11.18
C LYS A 4 2.60 -3.04 10.25
N LEU A 5 3.00 -3.45 9.05
CA LEU A 5 3.57 -2.54 8.05
C LEU A 5 2.55 -1.52 7.58
N ARG A 6 1.29 -1.93 7.39
CA ARG A 6 0.18 -1.03 7.09
C ARG A 6 0.02 0.05 8.16
N ASN A 7 -0.05 -0.34 9.44
CA ASN A 7 -0.19 0.61 10.53
C ASN A 7 1.02 1.56 10.59
N LYS A 8 2.23 1.03 10.41
CA LYS A 8 3.45 1.83 10.38
C LYS A 8 3.44 2.88 9.26
N ALA A 9 3.07 2.48 8.04
CA ALA A 9 2.95 3.40 6.91
C ALA A 9 1.95 4.53 7.19
N LEU A 10 0.77 4.19 7.73
CA LEU A 10 -0.29 5.15 8.06
C LEU A 10 0.11 6.12 9.18
N SER A 11 0.78 5.62 10.22
CA SER A 11 1.08 6.43 11.42
C SER A 11 2.38 7.21 11.33
N GLN A 12 3.39 6.72 10.60
CA GLN A 12 4.77 7.26 10.67
C GLN A 12 5.27 7.85 9.34
N PHE A 13 4.66 7.49 8.21
CA PHE A 13 5.18 7.86 6.88
C PHE A 13 4.17 8.63 6.03
N ASN A 14 3.20 9.29 6.66
CA ASN A 14 2.19 10.11 5.97
C ASN A 14 1.40 9.38 4.88
N CYS A 15 1.24 8.05 5.00
CA CYS A 15 0.30 7.32 4.17
C CYS A 15 -1.12 7.73 4.54
N ILE A 16 -1.89 8.21 3.57
CA ILE A 16 -3.23 8.75 3.75
C ILE A 16 -4.26 7.63 3.82
N ARG A 17 -4.07 6.61 2.99
CA ARG A 17 -4.99 5.49 2.87
C ARG A 17 -4.25 4.26 2.40
N PHE A 18 -4.67 3.10 2.89
CA PHE A 18 -4.18 1.82 2.46
C PHE A 18 -5.36 0.87 2.27
N GLU A 19 -5.48 0.32 1.08
CA GLU A 19 -6.51 -0.62 0.66
C GLU A 19 -5.83 -1.89 0.13
N ALA A 20 -6.35 -3.06 0.47
CA ALA A 20 -5.85 -4.32 -0.05
C ALA A 20 -7.02 -5.23 -0.37
N CYS A 21 -6.94 -5.92 -1.50
CA CYS A 21 -7.87 -6.94 -1.91
C CYS A 21 -7.11 -8.19 -2.36
N ASN A 22 -7.74 -9.33 -2.15
CA ASN A 22 -7.28 -10.62 -2.65
C ASN A 22 -8.46 -11.24 -3.40
N GLU A 23 -8.25 -11.60 -4.66
CA GLU A 23 -9.24 -12.30 -5.46
C GLU A 23 -8.55 -13.43 -6.24
N ASN A 24 -9.05 -14.66 -6.09
CA ASN A 24 -8.56 -15.85 -6.81
C ASN A 24 -7.04 -16.06 -6.73
N GLY A 25 -6.42 -15.71 -5.61
CA GLY A 25 -4.97 -15.86 -5.41
C GLY A 25 -4.14 -14.70 -5.98
N PHE A 26 -4.77 -13.66 -6.52
CA PHE A 26 -4.13 -12.41 -6.88
C PHE A 26 -4.32 -11.37 -5.77
N GLU A 27 -3.22 -10.81 -5.28
CA GLU A 27 -3.22 -9.83 -4.20
C GLU A 27 -2.82 -8.46 -4.72
N ILE A 28 -3.66 -7.45 -4.49
CA ILE A 28 -3.35 -6.05 -4.81
C ILE A 28 -3.37 -5.25 -3.52
N ALA A 29 -2.32 -4.45 -3.32
CA ALA A 29 -2.23 -3.48 -2.25
C ALA A 29 -2.03 -2.08 -2.82
N LEU A 30 -2.98 -1.18 -2.54
CA LEU A 30 -2.93 0.22 -2.91
C LEU A 30 -2.63 1.08 -1.69
N SER A 31 -1.64 1.95 -1.83
CA SER A 31 -1.25 2.90 -0.78
C SER A 31 -1.22 4.31 -1.37
N TYR A 32 -1.90 5.24 -0.70
CA TYR A 32 -2.03 6.63 -1.12
C TYR A 32 -1.16 7.51 -0.23
N TRP A 33 -0.37 8.38 -0.83
CA TRP A 33 0.65 9.16 -0.15
C TRP A 33 0.48 10.64 -0.47
N ARG A 34 0.96 11.51 0.41
CA ARG A 34 0.94 12.97 0.16
C ARG A 34 1.89 13.38 -0.97
N GLY A 35 3.01 12.69 -1.12
CA GLY A 35 3.95 12.94 -2.19
C GLY A 35 5.00 11.85 -2.35
N LEU A 36 5.83 12.02 -3.38
CA LEU A 36 6.90 11.08 -3.71
C LEU A 36 7.99 11.00 -2.62
N GLU A 37 8.18 12.06 -1.84
CA GLU A 37 9.18 12.06 -0.75
C GLU A 37 8.78 11.12 0.38
N ASP A 38 7.51 11.06 0.76
CA ASP A 38 6.99 10.13 1.76
C ASP A 38 7.13 8.68 1.29
N ILE A 39 6.86 8.42 -0.01
CA ILE A 39 7.06 7.10 -0.63
C ILE A 39 8.53 6.70 -0.56
N LYS A 40 9.46 7.62 -0.89
CA LYS A 40 10.90 7.36 -0.81
C LYS A 40 11.36 7.08 0.61
N GLN A 41 10.83 7.79 1.61
CA GLN A 41 11.13 7.52 3.01
C GLN A 41 10.61 6.15 3.43
N TRP A 42 9.39 5.79 3.04
CA TRP A 42 8.81 4.47 3.31
C TRP A 42 9.58 3.34 2.63
N GLN A 43 10.04 3.53 1.39
CA GLN A 43 10.86 2.55 0.67
C GLN A 43 12.18 2.24 1.40
N ARG A 44 12.72 3.21 2.15
CA ARG A 44 13.97 3.08 2.90
C ARG A 44 13.78 2.49 4.30
N ASP A 45 12.55 2.27 4.74
CA ASP A 45 12.29 1.70 6.06
C ASP A 45 12.84 0.27 6.19
N ALA A 46 13.58 0.01 7.28
CA ALA A 46 14.26 -1.26 7.47
C ALA A 46 13.29 -2.45 7.59
N GLU A 47 12.15 -2.27 8.28
CA GLU A 47 11.16 -3.35 8.42
C GLU A 47 10.45 -3.62 7.09
N HIS A 48 10.17 -2.57 6.32
CA HIS A 48 9.62 -2.68 4.97
C HIS A 48 10.59 -3.39 4.02
N LEU A 49 11.88 -3.06 4.04
CA LEU A 49 12.91 -3.72 3.23
C LEU A 49 13.06 -5.21 3.56
N VAL A 50 13.02 -5.56 4.85
CA VAL A 50 13.06 -6.97 5.28
C VAL A 50 11.82 -7.72 4.79
N ALA A 51 10.64 -7.10 4.88
CA ALA A 51 9.41 -7.71 4.39
C ALA A 51 9.43 -7.91 2.86
N GLN A 52 9.96 -6.96 2.09
CA GLN A 52 10.13 -7.11 0.65
C GLN A 52 11.10 -8.24 0.29
N ARG A 53 12.23 -8.36 0.99
CA ARG A 53 13.18 -9.46 0.77
C ARG A 53 12.54 -10.83 1.05
N LEU A 54 11.88 -10.95 2.21
CA LEU A 54 11.16 -12.18 2.57
C LEU A 54 10.04 -12.50 1.56
N GLY A 55 9.33 -11.49 1.07
CA GLY A 55 8.33 -11.64 0.01
C GLY A 55 8.91 -12.20 -1.28
N LYS A 56 10.02 -11.63 -1.75
CA LYS A 56 10.75 -12.10 -2.94
C LYS A 56 11.29 -13.52 -2.79
N GLU A 57 11.80 -13.87 -1.60
CA GLU A 57 12.40 -15.19 -1.38
C GLU A 57 11.38 -16.30 -1.16
N LYS A 58 10.19 -15.99 -0.62
CA LYS A 58 9.24 -17.02 -0.15
C LYS A 58 7.89 -17.07 -0.86
N TRP A 59 7.37 -15.94 -1.36
CA TRP A 59 5.93 -15.84 -1.65
C TRP A 59 5.60 -15.36 -3.07
N TYR A 60 6.47 -14.57 -3.71
CA TYR A 60 6.16 -13.97 -5.02
C TYR A 60 7.15 -14.42 -6.09
N GLN A 61 6.66 -15.22 -7.04
CA GLN A 61 7.39 -15.60 -8.24
C GLN A 61 7.45 -14.44 -9.25
N ASP A 62 6.37 -13.63 -9.29
CA ASP A 62 6.25 -12.39 -10.06
C ASP A 62 5.44 -11.38 -9.26
N PHE A 63 5.88 -10.10 -9.23
CA PHE A 63 5.11 -9.00 -8.69
C PHE A 63 5.52 -7.69 -9.38
N SER A 64 4.58 -6.75 -9.50
CA SER A 64 4.82 -5.40 -10.01
C SER A 64 4.52 -4.35 -8.94
N VAL A 65 5.25 -3.23 -8.99
CA VAL A 65 4.98 -2.06 -8.14
C VAL A 65 4.97 -0.84 -9.04
N GLU A 66 3.87 -0.09 -8.99
CA GLU A 66 3.67 1.12 -9.78
C GLU A 66 3.47 2.31 -8.85
N ILE A 67 4.06 3.45 -9.21
CA ILE A 67 3.88 4.71 -8.51
C ILE A 67 3.13 5.64 -9.47
N CYS A 68 1.88 5.92 -9.14
CA CYS A 68 0.98 6.70 -9.99
C CYS A 68 0.56 7.99 -9.29
N THR A 69 0.44 9.08 -10.05
CA THR A 69 -0.21 10.31 -9.57
C THR A 69 -1.70 10.22 -9.85
N VAL A 70 -2.52 10.47 -8.83
CA VAL A 70 -3.98 10.53 -8.97
C VAL A 70 -4.37 11.94 -9.39
N GLU A 71 -4.61 12.12 -10.69
CA GLU A 71 -5.01 13.42 -11.26
C GLU A 71 -6.45 13.80 -10.91
N ARG A 72 -7.34 12.81 -10.80
CA ARG A 72 -8.77 12.98 -10.48
C ARG A 72 -9.26 11.78 -9.69
N ALA A 73 -10.09 12.03 -8.68
CA ALA A 73 -10.74 10.98 -7.90
C ALA A 73 -12.22 11.34 -7.71
N TYR A 74 -13.10 10.37 -8.00
CA TYR A 74 -14.54 10.50 -7.82
C TYR A 74 -14.98 9.49 -6.77
N PHE A 75 -15.80 9.91 -5.82
CA PHE A 75 -16.33 9.05 -4.77
C PHE A 75 -17.86 9.12 -4.79
N SER A 76 -18.51 7.97 -4.93
CA SER A 76 -19.95 7.84 -4.74
C SER A 76 -20.20 7.02 -3.48
N GLN A 77 -20.78 7.65 -2.47
CA GLN A 77 -21.29 6.94 -1.30
C GLN A 77 -22.80 6.84 -1.46
N LYS A 78 -23.32 5.60 -1.56
CA LYS A 78 -24.73 5.38 -1.25
C LYS A 78 -24.88 5.69 0.24
N ARG A 79 -25.51 6.83 0.56
CA ARG A 79 -26.11 7.00 1.87
C ARG A 79 -27.33 6.10 1.88
N ASP A 80 -27.35 5.12 2.77
CA ASP A 80 -28.59 4.44 3.13
C ASP A 80 -29.59 5.52 3.57
N CYS A 81 -30.59 5.77 2.73
CA CYS A 81 -31.75 6.58 3.11
C CYS A 81 -32.53 5.76 4.13
N VAL A 82 -32.43 6.15 5.41
CA VAL A 82 -33.38 5.76 6.45
C VAL A 82 -34.39 6.88 6.62
#